data_AF-A0A0U1QTH8-F1
#
_entry.id   AF-A0A0U1QTH8-F1
#
_cell.length_a   1.000
_cell.length_b   1.000
_cell.length_c   1.000
_cell.angle_alpha   90.00
_cell.angle_beta   90.00
_cell.angle_gamma   90.00
#
_symmetry.space_group_name_H-M   'P 1'
#
loop_
_entity.id
_entity.type
_entity.pdbx_description
1 polymer ?
#
loop_
_entity_poly.entity_id
_entity_poly.type
_entity_poly.pdbx_seq_one_letter_code
_entity_poly.pdbx_strand_id
1 'polypeptide(L)'
;MPILGSVPTKYPAGSFVELDDLMFGRKIALVCDDGLTAHDSIDIDKATPLAIHVIQNPVGLGFLNEYVSRFELNDEINLLINTMTRLDLTDELRDPLLIIRVLHSIVSDKKAGIALVEPKIKLYIRSAKKYQNKLNLFHQNVAKFIHSCKDNKLI
;
A
#
# COMPACT_ATOMS: atom_id res chain seq x y z
N MET A 1 20.46 -17.55 -14.88
CA MET A 1 20.08 -16.11 -14.80
C MET A 1 18.59 -16.03 -15.07
N PRO A 2 17.77 -15.51 -14.16
CA PRO A 2 16.36 -15.29 -14.47
C PRO A 2 16.28 -14.19 -15.53
N ILE A 3 15.52 -14.45 -16.58
CA ILE A 3 15.24 -13.49 -17.65
C ILE A 3 14.41 -12.37 -17.01
N LEU A 4 14.94 -11.15 -16.96
CA LEU A 4 14.14 -9.97 -16.61
C LEU A 4 12.98 -9.92 -17.60
N GLY A 5 11.78 -10.33 -17.18
CA GLY A 5 10.56 -9.95 -17.87
C GLY A 5 10.55 -8.43 -17.97
N SER A 6 10.21 -7.89 -19.13
CA SER A 6 10.22 -6.45 -19.40
C SER A 6 9.37 -5.73 -18.35
N VAL A 7 10.02 -5.08 -17.39
CA VAL A 7 9.34 -4.23 -16.42
C VAL A 7 8.69 -3.09 -17.20
N PRO A 8 7.39 -2.81 -17.01
CA PRO A 8 6.73 -1.68 -17.64
C PRO A 8 7.53 -0.39 -17.41
N THR A 9 7.78 0.36 -18.48
CA THR A 9 8.45 1.67 -18.38
C THR A 9 7.59 2.72 -17.69
N LYS A 10 6.28 2.47 -17.59
CA LYS A 10 5.30 3.34 -16.93
C LYS A 10 4.12 2.51 -16.41
N TYR A 11 3.58 2.91 -15.28
CA TYR A 11 2.35 2.37 -14.69
C TYR A 11 1.20 3.37 -14.87
N PRO A 12 -0.06 2.93 -14.98
CA PRO A 12 -1.20 3.84 -15.04
C PRO A 12 -1.28 4.72 -13.79
N ALA A 13 -1.48 6.03 -13.96
CA ALA A 13 -1.70 6.95 -12.86
C ALA A 13 -2.91 6.54 -12.02
N GLY A 14 -2.81 6.64 -10.69
CA GLY A 14 -3.88 6.23 -9.76
C GLY A 14 -4.08 4.72 -9.63
N SER A 15 -3.26 3.91 -10.31
CA SER A 15 -3.23 2.46 -10.11
C SER A 15 -2.32 2.08 -8.93
N PHE A 16 -2.37 0.83 -8.50
CA PHE A 16 -1.49 0.32 -7.46
C PHE A 16 -0.37 -0.53 -8.04
N VAL A 17 0.78 -0.45 -7.37
CA VAL A 17 1.96 -1.26 -7.65
C VAL A 17 2.46 -1.88 -6.35
N GLU A 18 2.80 -3.15 -6.41
CA GLU A 18 3.53 -3.83 -5.34
C GLU A 18 5.03 -3.75 -5.63
N LEU A 19 5.80 -3.34 -4.63
CA LEU A 19 7.23 -3.09 -4.70
C LEU A 19 7.94 -3.85 -3.59
N ASP A 20 9.12 -4.38 -3.87
CA ASP A 20 10.01 -4.87 -2.82
C ASP A 20 10.48 -3.68 -1.98
N ASP A 21 10.45 -3.83 -0.66
CA ASP A 21 10.90 -2.79 0.28
C ASP A 21 12.42 -2.77 0.49
N LEU A 22 13.15 -3.63 -0.24
CA LEU A 22 14.59 -3.87 -0.16
C LEU A 22 15.07 -4.42 1.19
N MET A 23 14.14 -4.79 2.08
CA MET A 23 14.36 -5.37 3.40
C MET A 23 13.68 -6.74 3.52
N PHE A 24 13.56 -7.47 2.41
CA PHE A 24 12.90 -8.77 2.26
C PHE A 24 11.37 -8.78 2.46
N GLY A 25 10.73 -7.61 2.43
CA GLY A 25 9.29 -7.45 2.40
C GLY A 25 8.77 -6.91 1.07
N ARG A 26 7.45 -6.89 0.93
CA ARG A 26 6.76 -6.20 -0.17
C ARG A 26 5.80 -5.15 0.38
N LYS A 27 5.67 -4.04 -0.33
CA LYS A 27 4.77 -2.94 0.01
C LYS A 27 3.90 -2.58 -1.18
N ILE A 28 2.68 -2.12 -0.89
CA ILE A 28 1.77 -1.57 -1.89
C ILE A 28 1.85 -0.05 -1.84
N ALA A 29 2.06 0.54 -3.01
CA ALA A 29 2.12 1.97 -3.24
C ALA A 29 1.09 2.40 -4.30
N LEU A 30 0.64 3.65 -4.21
CA LEU A 30 -0.23 4.30 -5.19
C LEU A 30 0.65 5.02 -6.21
N VAL A 31 0.41 4.75 -7.49
CA VAL A 31 1.15 5.34 -8.61
C VAL A 31 0.70 6.78 -8.80
N CYS A 32 1.67 7.70 -8.84
CA CYS A 32 1.44 9.12 -9.05
C CYS A 32 1.04 9.44 -10.50
N ASP A 33 0.63 10.68 -10.74
CA ASP A 33 0.14 11.13 -12.05
C ASP A 33 1.17 11.02 -13.19
N ASP A 34 2.46 11.03 -12.85
CA ASP A 34 3.55 10.82 -13.81
C ASP A 34 3.66 9.37 -14.31
N GLY A 35 3.08 8.40 -13.58
CA GLY A 35 3.17 6.96 -13.81
C GLY A 35 4.56 6.35 -13.60
N LEU A 36 5.50 7.14 -13.07
CA LEU A 36 6.92 6.77 -12.87
C LEU A 36 7.29 6.76 -11.39
N THR A 37 6.56 7.53 -10.58
CA THR A 37 6.71 7.57 -9.14
C THR A 37 5.49 6.96 -8.45
N ALA A 38 5.69 6.53 -7.21
CA ALA A 38 4.62 6.06 -6.36
C ALA A 38 4.83 6.53 -4.92
N HIS A 39 3.74 6.65 -4.16
CA HIS A 39 3.79 6.90 -2.72
C HIS A 39 3.14 5.76 -1.95
N ASP A 40 3.71 5.44 -0.79
CA ASP A 40 3.16 4.45 0.15
C ASP A 40 2.52 5.08 1.39
N SER A 41 2.41 6.41 1.38
CA SER A 41 1.81 7.19 2.47
C SER A 41 0.35 7.52 2.18
N ILE A 42 -0.46 7.44 3.22
CA ILE A 42 -1.87 7.84 3.24
C ILE A 42 -2.01 9.37 3.32
N ASP A 43 -1.04 10.04 3.95
CA ASP A 43 -0.95 11.50 3.98
C ASP A 43 -0.24 11.97 2.71
N ILE A 44 -1.02 12.26 1.66
CA ILE A 44 -0.53 12.67 0.33
C ILE A 44 0.28 13.96 0.42
N ASP A 45 -0.16 14.93 1.23
CA ASP A 45 0.48 16.25 1.34
C ASP A 45 1.89 16.16 1.95
N LYS A 46 2.17 15.07 2.67
CA LYS A 46 3.48 14.77 3.26
C LYS A 46 4.20 13.61 2.58
N ALA A 47 3.59 13.02 1.56
CA ALA A 47 4.18 11.91 0.85
C ALA A 47 5.34 12.40 -0.03
N THR A 48 6.50 11.78 0.08
CA THR A 48 7.58 11.94 -0.89
C THR A 48 7.41 10.84 -1.94
N PRO A 49 7.03 11.16 -3.19
CA PRO A 49 6.98 10.18 -4.25
C PRO A 49 8.37 9.57 -4.47
N LEU A 50 8.41 8.26 -4.64
CA LEU A 50 9.63 7.51 -4.93
C LEU A 50 9.54 6.94 -6.33
N ALA A 51 10.65 7.02 -7.07
CA ALA A 51 10.73 6.41 -8.39
C ALA A 51 10.51 4.90 -8.31
N ILE A 52 9.66 4.38 -9.18
CA ILE A 52 9.45 2.95 -9.38
C ILE A 52 10.64 2.43 -10.18
N HIS A 53 11.53 1.70 -9.51
CA HIS A 53 12.76 1.20 -10.12
C HIS A 53 12.74 -0.32 -10.26
N VAL A 54 13.38 -0.85 -11.31
CA VAL A 54 13.44 -2.30 -11.61
C VAL A 54 13.98 -3.13 -10.45
N ILE A 55 14.89 -2.56 -9.64
CA ILE A 55 15.45 -3.22 -8.45
C ILE A 55 14.39 -3.56 -7.40
N GLN A 56 13.25 -2.85 -7.41
CA GLN A 56 12.12 -3.10 -6.51
C GLN A 56 11.21 -4.22 -7.04
N ASN A 57 11.56 -4.87 -8.16
CA ASN A 57 10.79 -5.95 -8.77
C ASN A 57 9.28 -5.63 -8.89
N PRO A 58 8.91 -4.51 -9.52
CA PRO A 58 7.57 -3.94 -9.40
C PRO A 58 6.50 -4.81 -10.08
N VAL A 59 5.39 -5.08 -9.37
CA VAL A 59 4.24 -5.85 -9.86
C VAL A 59 3.01 -4.96 -9.93
N GLY A 60 2.48 -4.76 -11.13
CA GLY A 60 1.27 -3.96 -11.35
C GLY A 60 0.02 -4.64 -10.81
N LEU A 61 -0.60 -4.04 -9.79
CA LEU A 61 -1.85 -4.53 -9.22
C LEU A 61 -3.07 -3.99 -9.98
N GLY A 62 -2.94 -2.84 -10.66
CA GLY A 62 -4.01 -2.20 -11.43
C GLY A 62 -4.88 -1.29 -10.55
N PHE A 63 -6.07 -0.97 -11.02
CA PHE A 63 -7.03 -0.15 -10.26
C PHE A 63 -7.79 -0.99 -9.21
N LEU A 64 -8.37 -0.35 -8.19
CA LEU A 64 -9.06 -1.05 -7.10
C LEU A 64 -10.18 -1.97 -7.60
N ASN A 65 -11.01 -1.47 -8.52
CA ASN A 65 -12.11 -2.22 -9.13
C ASN A 65 -11.61 -3.41 -9.95
N GLU A 66 -10.56 -3.22 -10.75
CA GLU A 66 -9.93 -4.29 -11.52
C GLU A 66 -9.33 -5.36 -10.59
N TYR A 67 -8.70 -4.93 -9.49
CA TYR A 67 -8.13 -5.83 -8.50
C TYR A 67 -9.20 -6.67 -7.81
N VAL A 68 -10.31 -6.04 -7.38
CA VAL A 68 -11.47 -6.73 -6.80
C VAL A 68 -12.05 -7.74 -7.79
N SER A 69 -12.21 -7.35 -9.06
CA SER A 69 -12.72 -8.25 -10.09
C SER A 69 -11.77 -9.40 -10.38
N ARG A 70 -10.46 -9.15 -10.45
CA ARG A 70 -9.42 -10.15 -10.77
C ARG A 70 -9.35 -11.28 -9.74
N PHE A 71 -9.62 -10.97 -8.47
CA PHE A 71 -9.56 -11.93 -7.36
C PHE A 71 -10.93 -12.31 -6.80
N GLU A 72 -12.01 -11.94 -7.50
CA GLU A 72 -13.40 -12.24 -7.14
C GLU A 72 -13.71 -11.83 -5.69
N LEU A 73 -13.35 -10.60 -5.29
CA LEU A 73 -13.42 -10.12 -3.91
C LEU A 73 -14.72 -9.37 -3.55
N ASN A 74 -15.79 -9.57 -4.31
CA ASN A 74 -17.03 -8.77 -4.17
C ASN A 74 -17.68 -8.94 -2.79
N ASP A 75 -17.66 -10.15 -2.24
CA ASP A 75 -18.24 -10.41 -0.91
C ASP A 75 -17.32 -9.88 0.19
N GLU A 76 -16.01 -10.01 0.01
CA GLU A 76 -14.99 -9.61 0.96
C GLU A 76 -14.88 -8.08 1.07
N ILE A 77 -15.03 -7.34 -0.03
CA ILE A 77 -15.07 -5.87 0.02
C ILE A 77 -16.34 -5.38 0.72
N ASN A 78 -17.49 -6.02 0.51
CA ASN A 78 -18.72 -5.69 1.22
C ASN A 78 -18.58 -5.97 2.72
N LEU A 79 -17.99 -7.10 3.09
CA LEU A 79 -17.73 -7.45 4.47
C LEU A 79 -16.73 -6.48 5.13
N LEU A 80 -15.70 -6.05 4.40
CA LEU A 80 -14.76 -5.02 4.84
C LEU A 80 -15.47 -3.69 5.11
N ILE A 81 -16.26 -3.21 4.15
CA ILE A 81 -17.02 -1.95 4.27
C ILE A 81 -17.95 -2.01 5.49
N ASN A 82 -18.77 -3.06 5.59
CA ASN A 82 -19.69 -3.25 6.73
C ASN A 82 -18.95 -3.34 8.07
N THR A 83 -17.75 -3.92 8.10
CA THR A 83 -16.94 -4.01 9.32
C THR A 83 -16.37 -2.65 9.70
N MET A 84 -15.84 -1.88 8.74
CA MET A 84 -15.30 -0.54 8.99
C MET A 84 -16.39 0.45 9.39
N THR A 85 -17.57 0.40 8.76
CA THR A 85 -18.72 1.24 9.14
C THR A 85 -19.18 0.93 10.57
N ARG A 86 -19.24 -0.34 10.99
CA ARG A 86 -19.58 -0.72 12.37
C ARG A 86 -18.55 -0.29 13.41
N LEU A 87 -17.30 -0.07 12.98
CA LEU A 87 -16.21 0.40 13.82
C LEU A 87 -16.04 1.93 13.78
N ASP A 88 -16.95 2.65 13.10
CA ASP A 88 -16.88 4.10 12.95
C ASP A 88 -15.59 4.59 12.25
N LEU A 89 -15.13 3.83 11.24
CA LEU A 89 -13.91 4.10 10.48
C LEU A 89 -14.22 4.69 9.09
N THR A 90 -15.13 5.68 9.03
CA THR A 90 -15.60 6.26 7.77
C THR A 90 -14.52 7.07 7.03
N ASP A 91 -13.61 7.71 7.75
CA ASP A 91 -12.50 8.45 7.12
C ASP A 91 -11.49 7.48 6.51
N GLU A 92 -11.18 6.40 7.20
CA GLU A 92 -10.32 5.34 6.69
C GLU A 92 -10.93 4.58 5.50
N LEU A 93 -12.26 4.51 5.39
CA LEU A 93 -12.93 3.94 4.21
C LEU A 93 -12.67 4.73 2.93
N ARG A 94 -12.32 6.02 3.05
CA ARG A 94 -12.00 6.89 1.90
C ARG A 94 -10.57 6.73 1.43
N ASP A 95 -9.76 5.94 2.14
CA ASP A 95 -8.36 5.75 1.84
C ASP A 95 -8.14 4.51 0.95
N PRO A 96 -7.88 4.70 -0.35
CA PRO A 96 -7.75 3.61 -1.30
C PRO A 96 -6.52 2.72 -1.00
N LEU A 97 -5.48 3.28 -0.36
CA LEU A 97 -4.25 2.56 -0.02
C LEU A 97 -4.48 1.62 1.18
N LEU A 98 -5.27 2.04 2.17
CA LEU A 98 -5.68 1.16 3.25
C LEU A 98 -6.53 0.00 2.73
N ILE A 99 -7.52 0.29 1.88
CA ILE A 99 -8.43 -0.72 1.34
C ILE A 99 -7.67 -1.77 0.56
N ILE A 100 -6.80 -1.38 -0.38
CA ILE A 100 -6.06 -2.35 -1.19
C ILE A 100 -5.13 -3.21 -0.33
N ARG A 101 -4.52 -2.67 0.74
CA ARG A 101 -3.64 -3.43 1.64
C ARG A 101 -4.40 -4.49 2.43
N VAL A 102 -5.61 -4.16 2.89
CA VAL A 102 -6.50 -5.13 3.55
C VAL A 102 -6.95 -6.20 2.56
N LEU A 103 -7.39 -5.81 1.37
CA LEU A 103 -7.79 -6.76 0.31
C LEU A 103 -6.62 -7.67 -0.11
N HIS A 104 -5.40 -7.16 -0.17
CA HIS A 104 -4.23 -7.95 -0.50
C HIS A 104 -3.90 -9.01 0.57
N SER A 105 -4.12 -8.67 1.85
CA SER A 105 -4.03 -9.64 2.95
C SER A 105 -5.12 -10.71 2.82
N ILE A 106 -6.34 -10.32 2.44
CA ILE A 106 -7.46 -11.24 2.19
C ILE A 106 -7.14 -12.19 1.03
N VAL A 107 -6.57 -11.70 -0.07
CA VAL A 107 -6.18 -12.54 -1.23
C VAL A 107 -5.19 -13.62 -0.82
N SER A 108 -4.20 -13.28 0.00
CA SER A 108 -3.20 -14.24 0.49
C SER A 108 -3.86 -15.39 1.27
N ASP A 109 -4.82 -15.07 2.14
CA ASP A 109 -5.54 -16.06 2.93
C ASP A 109 -6.57 -16.85 2.13
N LYS A 110 -7.26 -16.21 1.18
CA LYS A 110 -8.18 -16.87 0.24
C LYS A 110 -7.44 -17.93 -0.58
N LYS A 111 -6.24 -17.59 -1.07
CA LYS A 111 -5.35 -18.56 -1.77
C LYS A 111 -4.90 -19.71 -0.87
N ALA A 112 -4.76 -19.47 0.44
CA ALA A 112 -4.47 -20.50 1.43
C ALA A 112 -5.71 -21.30 1.88
N GLY A 113 -6.90 -21.02 1.33
CA GLY A 113 -8.15 -21.69 1.70
C GLY A 113 -8.67 -21.32 3.09
N ILE A 114 -8.23 -20.19 3.65
CA ILE A 114 -8.62 -19.78 5.00
C ILE A 114 -9.93 -18.98 4.93
N ALA A 115 -10.92 -19.42 5.70
CA ALA A 115 -12.20 -18.74 5.80
C ALA A 115 -12.04 -17.30 6.32
N LEU A 116 -12.63 -16.35 5.60
CA LEU A 116 -12.64 -14.95 6.00
C LEU A 116 -13.81 -14.69 6.95
N VAL A 117 -13.48 -14.30 8.18
CA VAL A 117 -14.46 -13.93 9.21
C VAL A 117 -14.14 -12.53 9.75
N GLU A 118 -15.15 -11.87 10.32
CA GLU A 118 -15.02 -10.50 10.83
C GLU A 118 -13.81 -10.27 11.77
N PRO A 119 -13.50 -11.15 12.77
CA PRO A 119 -12.32 -10.97 13.61
C PRO A 119 -11.01 -10.86 12.82
N LYS A 120 -10.94 -11.56 11.68
CA LYS A 120 -9.75 -11.60 10.82
C LYS A 120 -9.63 -10.32 9.99
N ILE A 121 -10.75 -9.80 9.49
CA ILE A 121 -10.81 -8.48 8.85
C ILE A 121 -10.36 -7.38 9.81
N LYS A 122 -10.82 -7.40 11.06
CA LYS A 122 -10.36 -6.46 12.09
C LYS A 122 -8.85 -6.53 12.29
N LEU A 123 -8.29 -7.74 12.27
CA LEU A 123 -6.84 -7.95 12.38
C LEU A 123 -6.08 -7.39 11.17
N TYR A 124 -6.59 -7.54 9.95
CA TYR A 124 -6.00 -6.94 8.75
C TYR A 124 -6.06 -5.41 8.77
N ILE A 125 -7.20 -4.83 9.12
CA ILE A 125 -7.34 -3.36 9.27
C ILE A 125 -6.31 -2.85 10.27
N ARG A 126 -6.23 -3.49 11.45
CA ARG A 126 -5.25 -3.12 12.50
C ARG A 126 -3.81 -3.24 12.01
N SER A 127 -3.49 -4.30 11.27
CA SER A 127 -2.14 -4.54 10.75
C SER A 127 -1.76 -3.50 9.70
N ALA A 128 -2.66 -3.19 8.77
CA ALA A 128 -2.47 -2.17 7.75
C ALA A 128 -2.30 -0.77 8.38
N LYS A 129 -3.14 -0.41 9.37
CA LYS A 129 -3.01 0.84 10.13
C LYS A 129 -1.70 0.90 10.92
N LYS A 130 -1.28 -0.20 11.55
CA LYS A 130 0.00 -0.27 12.29
C LYS A 130 1.18 -0.07 11.36
N TYR A 131 1.15 -0.67 10.18
CA TYR A 131 2.19 -0.46 9.17
C TYR A 131 2.23 1.00 8.70
N GLN A 132 1.06 1.60 8.44
CA GLN A 132 0.98 3.02 8.09
C GLN A 132 1.58 3.91 9.19
N ASN A 133 1.21 3.68 10.44
CA ASN A 133 1.70 4.50 11.55
C ASN A 133 3.22 4.41 11.71
N LYS A 134 3.81 3.22 11.44
CA LYS A 134 5.26 3.05 11.44
C LYS A 134 5.93 3.83 10.32
N LEU A 135 5.37 3.80 9.12
CA LEU A 135 5.87 4.59 7.98
C LEU A 135 5.80 6.10 8.27
N ASN A 136 4.64 6.57 8.75
CA ASN A 136 4.45 7.98 9.13
C ASN A 136 5.48 8.41 10.19
N LEU A 137 5.70 7.59 11.23
CA LEU A 137 6.68 7.88 12.27
C LEU A 137 8.12 7.89 11.73
N PHE A 138 8.45 6.95 10.85
CA PHE A 138 9.75 6.92 10.18
C PHE A 138 9.97 8.20 9.37
N HIS A 139 9.01 8.60 8.54
CA HIS A 139 9.09 9.84 7.77
C HIS A 139 9.25 11.09 8.65
N GLN A 140 8.49 11.18 9.75
CA GLN A 140 8.63 12.27 10.72
C GLN A 140 10.03 12.31 11.34
N ASN A 141 10.60 11.15 11.67
CA ASN A 141 11.93 11.06 12.27
C ASN A 141 13.04 11.41 11.25
N VAL A 142 12.91 10.95 10.00
CA VAL A 142 13.84 11.31 8.91
C VAL A 142 13.79 12.81 8.64
N ALA A 143 12.60 13.41 8.57
CA ALA A 143 12.44 14.84 8.38
C ALA A 143 13.09 15.65 9.52
N LYS A 144 12.87 15.24 10.78
CA LYS A 144 13.53 15.85 11.96
C LYS A 144 15.04 15.71 11.91
N PHE A 145 15.55 14.55 11.51
CA PHE A 145 16.99 14.30 11.37
C PHE A 145 17.61 15.21 10.30
N ILE A 146 17.00 15.28 9.11
CA ILE A 146 17.47 16.17 8.03
C ILE A 146 17.47 17.63 8.49
N HIS A 147 16.43 18.07 9.19
CA HIS A 147 16.37 19.44 9.73
C HIS A 147 17.50 19.70 10.74
N SER A 148 17.71 18.78 11.69
CA SER A 148 18.81 18.85 12.65
C SER A 148 20.18 18.89 11.97
N CYS A 149 20.38 18.11 10.90
CA CYS A 149 21.64 18.15 10.16
C CYS A 149 21.86 19.47 9.42
N LYS A 150 20.81 20.09 8.87
CA LYS A 150 20.86 21.44 8.27
C LYS A 150 21.19 22.50 9.33
N ASP A 151 20.53 22.45 10.47
CA ASP A 151 20.76 23.39 11.59
C ASP A 151 22.19 23.30 12.11
N ASN A 152 22.76 22.09 12.11
CA ASN A 152 24.14 21.82 12.53
C ASN A 152 25.18 21.94 11.38
N LYS A 153 24.79 22.38 10.18
CA LYS A 153 25.66 22.50 8.98
C LYS A 153 26.43 21.22 8.63
N LEU A 154 25.84 20.05 8.92
CA LEU A 154 26.44 18.74 8.59
C LEU A 154 26.15 18.33 7.14
N ILE A 155 25.18 18.98 6.51
CA ILE A 155 24.79 18.91 5.08
C ILE A 155 24.23 20.26 4.65
#